data_AF-A0A968H2R3-F1
#
_entry.id   AF-A0A968H2R3-F1
#
_cell.length_a   1.000
_cell.length_b   1.000
_cell.length_c   1.000
_cell.angle_alpha   90.00
_cell.angle_beta   90.00
_cell.angle_gamma   90.00
#
_symmetry.space_group_name_H-M   'P 1'
#
loop_
_entity.id
_entity.type
_entity.pdbx_description
1 polymer ?
#
loop_
_entity_poly.entity_id
_entity_poly.type
_entity_poly.pdbx_seq_one_letter_code
_entity_poly.pdbx_strand_id
1 'polypeptide(L)'
;MPATRVGGPARIGVDGHAPDATPSAVRDAIRDALGDGKVTMSVTGRHAGPARRPNRDSLHSLRADAIWTALPARDQHLLLWLLSADIVTSRLAALLVYGQLRIAQRRLSRLVELGLLRGFWAAGAQRPRGRYAYVLTRAARSEIERLAWPEGRSDRPVDTPASAPVHQLATLDLLVAFLRAGDPRIAEGLAIWIPERACGYLFGGLLRPDAVAGIRVGDRALTLFVERDLGTERGEALADKLRRYRSIISRIGPDGVRVGFVVPSPRRARAILDMAGRLGRGVPLIAAVAEDVEADPLGAGWFDGERHHSIRQLATVLAPPDWQVLARDCLQDPASLDALDDRAAKLLPALRINPD
;
A
#
# COMPACT_ATOMS: atom_id res chain seq x y z
N MET A 1 38.74 -62.05 -20.05
CA MET A 1 37.68 -61.36 -20.82
C MET A 1 36.90 -60.44 -19.88
N PRO A 2 36.42 -59.26 -20.31
CA PRO A 2 37.12 -58.00 -20.06
C PRO A 2 36.42 -57.01 -19.10
N ALA A 3 37.26 -56.09 -18.58
CA ALA A 3 37.09 -54.64 -18.39
C ALA A 3 35.84 -54.05 -17.71
N THR A 4 36.06 -53.19 -16.70
CA THR A 4 35.65 -51.76 -16.68
C THR A 4 36.22 -51.05 -15.44
N ARG A 5 37.24 -50.21 -15.62
CA ARG A 5 37.22 -48.73 -15.68
C ARG A 5 37.05 -48.00 -14.34
N VAL A 6 38.22 -47.54 -13.87
CA VAL A 6 38.44 -46.46 -12.91
C VAL A 6 38.02 -45.13 -13.54
N GLY A 7 37.29 -44.30 -12.80
CA GLY A 7 36.95 -42.93 -13.17
C GLY A 7 36.57 -42.13 -11.93
N GLY A 8 37.56 -41.47 -11.32
CA GLY A 8 37.34 -40.54 -10.21
C GLY A 8 36.80 -39.19 -10.72
N PRO A 9 35.89 -38.52 -9.97
CA PRO A 9 35.47 -37.19 -10.32
C PRO A 9 36.50 -36.13 -9.90
N ALA A 10 36.62 -35.14 -10.79
CA ALA A 10 37.55 -34.03 -10.75
C ALA A 10 37.35 -33.10 -9.55
N ARG A 11 38.47 -32.65 -8.99
CA ARG A 11 38.55 -31.47 -8.11
C ARG A 11 38.40 -30.22 -9.00
N ILE A 12 37.35 -29.44 -8.79
CA ILE A 12 37.28 -28.06 -9.26
C ILE A 12 37.61 -27.18 -8.06
N GLY A 13 38.77 -26.54 -8.14
CA GLY A 13 39.16 -25.49 -7.22
C GLY A 13 38.32 -24.23 -7.45
N VAL A 14 37.83 -23.66 -6.37
CA VAL A 14 37.22 -22.33 -6.34
C VAL A 14 38.09 -21.48 -5.43
N ASP A 15 39.13 -20.90 -6.01
CA ASP A 15 39.84 -19.75 -5.46
C ASP A 15 39.36 -18.50 -6.19
N GLY A 16 39.06 -17.43 -5.46
CA GLY A 16 38.81 -16.11 -6.05
C GLY A 16 37.77 -15.28 -5.31
N HIS A 17 38.05 -14.95 -4.05
CA HIS A 17 37.42 -13.82 -3.37
C HIS A 17 38.17 -12.54 -3.78
N ALA A 18 37.47 -11.57 -4.38
CA ALA A 18 37.88 -10.17 -4.37
C ALA A 18 36.64 -9.25 -4.46
N PRO A 19 36.42 -8.36 -3.48
CA PRO A 19 35.37 -7.35 -3.48
C PRO A 19 35.88 -6.06 -4.14
N ASP A 20 34.97 -5.31 -4.78
CA ASP A 20 34.97 -3.83 -4.91
C ASP A 20 34.27 -3.40 -6.21
N ALA A 21 32.93 -3.30 -6.14
CA ALA A 21 32.18 -2.48 -7.07
C ALA A 21 32.12 -1.05 -6.51
N THR A 22 32.94 -0.16 -7.06
CA THR A 22 32.95 1.26 -6.69
C THR A 22 31.58 1.95 -6.93
N PRO A 23 31.21 2.97 -6.13
CA PRO A 23 29.95 3.72 -6.26
C PRO A 23 29.72 4.44 -7.61
N SER A 24 30.67 4.40 -8.54
CA SER A 24 30.58 5.03 -9.86
C SER A 24 29.72 4.21 -10.83
N ALA A 25 29.79 2.87 -10.77
CA ALA A 25 29.08 2.00 -11.72
C ALA A 25 27.55 2.08 -11.58
N VAL A 26 27.04 2.44 -10.39
CA VAL A 26 25.60 2.63 -10.13
C VAL A 26 25.12 4.01 -10.64
N ARG A 27 25.99 5.03 -10.73
CA ARG A 27 25.62 6.34 -11.29
C ARG A 27 25.51 6.32 -12.81
N ASP A 28 26.35 5.55 -13.49
CA ASP A 28 26.36 5.52 -14.95
C ASP A 28 25.17 4.73 -15.52
N ALA A 29 24.70 3.69 -14.82
CA ALA A 29 23.48 2.96 -15.17
C ALA A 29 22.19 3.80 -15.03
N ILE A 30 22.18 4.82 -14.16
CA ILE A 30 21.03 5.74 -13.99
C ILE A 30 21.01 6.83 -15.07
N ARG A 31 22.17 7.18 -15.64
CA ARG A 31 22.27 8.21 -16.69
C ARG A 31 21.81 7.67 -18.06
N ASP A 32 22.08 6.40 -18.37
CA ASP A 32 21.70 5.80 -19.66
C ASP A 32 20.19 5.49 -19.76
N ALA A 33 19.46 5.45 -18.64
CA ALA A 33 18.01 5.26 -18.62
C ALA A 33 17.18 6.53 -18.93
N LEU A 34 17.83 7.70 -19.07
CA LEU A 34 17.18 9.00 -19.29
C LEU A 34 17.53 9.63 -20.66
N GLY A 35 17.99 8.83 -21.62
CA GLY A 35 18.25 9.27 -22.99
C GLY A 35 16.97 9.54 -23.80
N ASP A 36 16.82 10.80 -24.22
CA ASP A 36 15.77 11.35 -25.09
C ASP A 36 15.53 10.54 -26.38
N GLY A 37 14.44 9.77 -26.41
CA GLY A 37 13.85 9.24 -27.64
C GLY A 37 12.89 10.25 -28.28
N LYS A 38 13.41 11.20 -29.07
CA LYS A 38 12.59 12.00 -30.00
C LYS A 38 12.00 11.09 -31.08
N VAL A 39 10.70 10.79 -30.96
CA VAL A 39 9.92 10.21 -32.06
C VAL A 39 9.14 11.33 -32.75
N THR A 40 9.61 11.71 -33.94
CA THR A 40 8.87 12.52 -34.91
C THR A 40 7.78 11.68 -35.57
N MET A 41 6.52 12.04 -35.34
CA MET A 41 5.39 11.59 -36.16
C MET A 41 4.83 12.78 -36.94
N SER A 42 4.91 12.68 -38.26
CA SER A 42 4.29 13.61 -39.20
C SER A 42 2.77 13.57 -39.09
N VAL A 43 2.14 14.72 -38.87
CA VAL A 43 0.69 14.91 -38.98
C VAL A 43 0.43 15.91 -40.09
N THR A 44 -0.31 15.45 -41.10
CA THR A 44 -0.87 16.25 -42.18
C THR A 44 -1.86 17.28 -41.63
N GLY A 45 -1.69 18.53 -42.06
CA GLY A 45 -2.45 19.67 -41.56
C GLY A 45 -3.87 19.76 -42.10
N ARG A 46 -4.78 20.26 -41.25
CA ARG A 46 -5.93 21.10 -41.64
C ARG A 46 -6.17 22.15 -40.56
N HIS A 47 -6.45 23.36 -41.04
CA HIS A 47 -6.54 24.61 -40.30
C HIS A 47 -7.63 24.64 -39.22
N ALA A 48 -7.26 25.12 -38.03
CA ALA A 48 -8.15 25.77 -37.06
C ALA A 48 -7.36 26.90 -36.39
N GLY A 49 -7.95 28.09 -36.28
CA GLY A 49 -7.29 29.33 -35.86
C GLY A 49 -6.69 29.29 -34.45
N PRO A 50 -5.83 30.28 -34.10
CA PRO A 50 -5.09 30.26 -32.85
C PRO A 50 -6.01 30.42 -31.64
N ALA A 51 -6.28 29.31 -30.95
CA ALA A 51 -6.84 29.32 -29.63
C ALA A 51 -5.84 30.00 -28.68
N ARG A 52 -6.26 31.13 -28.10
CA ARG A 52 -5.54 31.92 -27.10
C ARG A 52 -5.13 30.99 -25.96
N ARG A 53 -3.83 30.69 -25.85
CA ARG A 53 -3.28 29.86 -24.77
C ARG A 53 -3.65 30.50 -23.42
N PRO A 54 -4.28 29.78 -22.47
CA PRO A 54 -4.45 30.28 -21.13
C PRO A 54 -3.06 30.53 -20.52
N ASN A 55 -2.92 31.70 -19.89
CA ASN A 55 -1.69 32.21 -19.32
C ASN A 55 -1.19 31.23 -18.24
N ARG A 56 -0.07 30.54 -18.50
CA ARG A 56 0.50 29.51 -17.60
C ARG A 56 1.12 30.10 -16.32
N ASP A 57 1.22 31.43 -16.21
CA ASP A 57 2.02 32.09 -15.18
C ASP A 57 1.22 32.68 -14.00
N SER A 58 -0.11 32.59 -13.98
CA SER A 58 -0.92 33.33 -12.99
C SER A 58 -1.29 32.55 -11.71
N LEU A 59 -1.06 31.23 -11.65
CA LEU A 59 -1.39 30.41 -10.47
C LEU A 59 -0.17 29.91 -9.69
N HIS A 60 1.04 30.04 -10.23
CA HIS A 60 2.27 29.65 -9.55
C HIS A 60 2.77 30.68 -8.53
N SER A 61 2.15 31.87 -8.45
CA SER A 61 2.49 32.91 -7.46
C SER A 61 1.53 32.97 -6.26
N LEU A 62 0.42 32.24 -6.30
CA LEU A 62 -0.42 32.08 -5.12
C LEU A 62 0.33 31.18 -4.15
N ARG A 63 0.68 31.72 -2.98
CA ARG A 63 1.29 30.93 -1.92
C ARG A 63 0.35 29.76 -1.59
N ALA A 64 0.94 28.58 -1.43
CA ALA A 64 0.19 27.33 -1.27
C ALA A 64 -0.71 27.30 -0.03
N ASP A 65 -0.39 28.10 0.99
CA ASP A 65 -1.23 28.37 2.16
C ASP A 65 -2.58 28.98 1.75
N ALA A 66 -2.59 29.99 0.87
CA ALA A 66 -3.80 30.63 0.38
C ALA A 66 -4.67 29.65 -0.42
N ILE A 67 -4.05 28.83 -1.27
CA ILE A 67 -4.76 27.77 -2.00
C ILE A 67 -5.35 26.76 -1.00
N TRP A 68 -4.56 26.30 -0.03
CA TRP A 68 -4.99 25.35 0.99
C TRP A 68 -6.20 25.84 1.79
N THR A 69 -6.12 27.06 2.34
CA THR A 69 -7.20 27.65 3.14
C THR A 69 -8.50 27.87 2.35
N ALA A 70 -8.40 28.02 1.02
CA ALA A 70 -9.54 28.19 0.14
C ALA A 70 -10.17 26.85 -0.31
N LEU A 71 -9.48 25.72 -0.11
CA LEU A 71 -10.04 24.41 -0.44
C LEU A 71 -11.15 24.04 0.55
N PRO A 72 -12.28 23.48 0.07
CA PRO A 72 -13.27 22.92 0.98
C PRO A 72 -12.69 21.76 1.80
N ALA A 73 -13.14 21.60 3.05
CA ALA A 73 -12.60 20.62 4.00
C ALA A 73 -12.48 19.20 3.43
N ARG A 74 -13.46 18.75 2.64
CA ARG A 74 -13.44 17.44 1.95
C ARG A 74 -12.24 17.26 1.02
N ASP A 75 -11.84 18.31 0.31
CA ASP A 75 -10.67 18.26 -0.56
C ASP A 75 -9.39 18.23 0.29
N GLN A 76 -9.34 19.02 1.36
CA GLN A 76 -8.22 19.02 2.31
C GLN A 76 -8.00 17.63 2.93
N HIS A 77 -9.06 16.98 3.43
CA HIS A 77 -8.97 15.65 4.02
C HIS A 77 -8.47 14.60 3.02
N LEU A 78 -8.93 14.65 1.76
CA LEU A 78 -8.43 13.75 0.72
C LEU A 78 -6.93 13.97 0.46
N LEU A 79 -6.49 15.22 0.41
CA LEU A 79 -5.08 15.57 0.19
C LEU A 79 -4.20 15.13 1.37
N LEU A 80 -4.66 15.28 2.61
CA LEU A 80 -3.98 14.76 3.81
C LEU A 80 -3.86 13.24 3.74
N TRP A 81 -4.95 12.53 3.43
CA TRP A 81 -4.92 11.07 3.31
C TRP A 81 -3.94 10.60 2.21
N LEU A 82 -3.85 11.32 1.09
CA LEU A 82 -2.88 11.03 0.01
C LEU A 82 -1.42 11.23 0.40
N LEU A 83 -1.12 11.93 1.50
CA LEU A 83 0.26 11.96 2.03
C LEU A 83 0.68 10.58 2.50
N SER A 84 -0.26 9.78 3.00
CA SER A 84 -0.03 8.44 3.55
C SER A 84 -0.35 7.32 2.57
N ALA A 85 -1.40 7.45 1.74
CA ALA A 85 -1.83 6.41 0.80
C ALA A 85 -1.20 6.49 -0.60
N ASP A 86 -0.51 7.60 -0.92
CA ASP A 86 0.12 7.94 -2.21
C ASP A 86 -0.81 8.12 -3.41
N ILE A 87 -1.80 7.24 -3.61
CA ILE A 87 -2.62 7.13 -4.82
C ILE A 87 -4.11 7.00 -4.52
N VAL A 88 -4.95 7.57 -5.39
CA VAL A 88 -6.41 7.44 -5.30
C VAL A 88 -7.06 7.27 -6.67
N THR A 89 -8.19 6.56 -6.72
CA THR A 89 -9.08 6.54 -7.90
C THR A 89 -10.32 7.38 -7.64
N SER A 90 -11.03 7.80 -8.68
CA SER A 90 -12.30 8.51 -8.52
C SER A 90 -13.37 7.71 -7.76
N ARG A 91 -13.38 6.38 -7.89
CA ARG A 91 -14.27 5.50 -7.13
C ARG A 91 -13.90 5.45 -5.64
N LEU A 92 -12.61 5.38 -5.32
CA LEU A 92 -12.15 5.40 -3.94
C LEU A 92 -12.40 6.77 -3.30
N ALA A 93 -12.12 7.86 -4.00
CA ALA A 93 -12.42 9.21 -3.50
C ALA A 93 -13.93 9.41 -3.27
N ALA A 94 -14.77 8.85 -4.16
CA ALA A 94 -16.22 8.84 -3.95
C ALA A 94 -16.62 8.07 -2.68
N LEU A 95 -15.96 6.94 -2.39
CA LEU A 95 -16.23 6.14 -1.21
C LEU A 95 -15.75 6.81 0.08
N LEU A 96 -14.58 7.45 0.04
CA LEU A 96 -13.94 7.99 1.23
C LEU A 96 -14.52 9.34 1.66
N VAL A 97 -14.84 10.24 0.72
CA VAL A 97 -15.10 11.65 1.08
C VAL A 97 -16.21 12.36 0.30
N TYR A 98 -16.48 11.96 -0.95
CA TYR A 98 -17.40 12.72 -1.81
C TYR A 98 -18.81 12.13 -1.93
N GLY A 99 -19.04 10.90 -1.45
CA GLY A 99 -20.28 10.12 -1.55
C GLY A 99 -20.71 9.71 -2.97
N GLN A 100 -20.37 10.48 -4.01
CA GLN A 100 -20.83 10.26 -5.38
C GLN A 100 -19.70 10.32 -6.41
N LEU A 101 -19.71 9.38 -7.37
CA LEU A 101 -18.67 9.27 -8.38
C LEU A 101 -18.52 10.53 -9.26
N ARG A 102 -19.65 11.11 -9.71
CA ARG A 102 -19.63 12.32 -10.55
C ARG A 102 -19.04 13.52 -9.79
N ILE A 103 -19.37 13.65 -8.51
CA ILE A 103 -18.79 14.69 -7.65
C ILE A 103 -17.28 14.45 -7.51
N ALA A 104 -16.86 13.23 -7.17
CA ALA A 104 -15.45 12.88 -7.05
C ALA A 104 -14.64 13.18 -8.31
N GLN A 105 -15.13 12.78 -9.49
CA GLN A 105 -14.48 13.08 -10.77
C GLN A 105 -14.32 14.59 -11.01
N ARG A 106 -15.38 15.37 -10.79
CA ARG A 106 -15.34 16.84 -10.94
C ARG A 106 -14.35 17.48 -9.97
N ARG A 107 -14.33 17.04 -8.71
CA ARG A 107 -13.42 17.58 -7.68
C ARG A 107 -11.97 17.21 -7.96
N LEU A 108 -11.69 15.95 -8.33
CA LEU A 108 -10.36 15.51 -8.73
C LEU A 108 -9.85 16.25 -9.98
N SER A 109 -10.70 16.47 -10.99
CA SER A 109 -10.36 17.30 -12.15
C SER A 109 -9.96 18.72 -11.74
N ARG A 110 -10.73 19.33 -10.82
CA ARG A 110 -10.41 20.66 -10.29
C ARG A 110 -9.08 20.69 -9.53
N LEU A 111 -8.80 19.67 -8.72
CA LEU A 111 -7.52 19.57 -8.00
C LEU A 111 -6.33 19.37 -8.96
N VAL A 112 -6.54 18.74 -10.13
CA VAL A 112 -5.54 18.66 -11.20
C VAL A 112 -5.34 20.02 -11.87
N GLU A 113 -6.42 20.76 -12.18
CA GLU A 113 -6.34 22.12 -12.72
C GLU A 113 -5.59 23.08 -11.79
N LEU A 114 -5.73 22.91 -10.48
CA LEU A 114 -5.01 23.67 -9.47
C LEU A 114 -3.54 23.22 -9.27
N GLY A 115 -3.08 22.19 -9.98
CA GLY A 115 -1.71 21.68 -9.89
C GLY A 115 -1.41 20.88 -8.60
N LEU A 116 -2.44 20.57 -7.80
CA LEU A 116 -2.28 19.81 -6.56
C LEU A 116 -2.16 18.31 -6.81
N LEU A 117 -2.89 17.82 -7.80
CA LEU A 117 -2.85 16.43 -8.25
C LEU A 117 -2.32 16.32 -9.67
N ARG A 118 -1.80 15.14 -10.01
CA ARG A 118 -1.63 14.70 -11.40
C ARG A 118 -2.38 13.39 -11.61
N GLY A 119 -3.06 13.29 -12.74
CA GLY A 119 -3.72 12.05 -13.17
C GLY A 119 -2.82 11.23 -14.09
N PHE A 120 -2.93 9.90 -14.03
CA PHE A 120 -2.20 8.98 -14.91
C PHE A 120 -2.92 7.64 -15.03
N TRP A 121 -2.55 6.85 -16.04
CA TRP A 121 -3.03 5.48 -16.19
C TRP A 121 -2.07 4.51 -15.51
N ALA A 122 -2.55 3.81 -14.48
CA ALA A 122 -1.83 2.72 -13.82
C ALA A 122 -2.15 1.40 -14.54
N ALA A 123 -1.27 0.98 -15.45
CA ALA A 123 -1.34 -0.30 -16.16
C ALA A 123 -0.17 -1.21 -15.78
N GLY A 124 -0.32 -2.51 -16.00
CA GLY A 124 0.75 -3.49 -15.80
C GLY A 124 0.40 -4.84 -16.42
N ALA A 125 1.35 -5.78 -16.41
CA ALA A 125 1.17 -7.10 -17.02
C ALA A 125 -0.09 -7.83 -16.53
N GLN A 126 -0.43 -7.67 -15.24
CA GLN A 126 -1.61 -8.27 -14.62
C GLN A 126 -2.92 -7.50 -14.89
N ARG A 127 -2.84 -6.23 -15.31
CA ARG A 127 -4.01 -5.40 -15.67
C ARG A 127 -3.68 -4.52 -16.88
N PRO A 128 -3.72 -5.07 -18.11
CA PRO A 128 -3.30 -4.37 -19.33
C PRO A 128 -4.18 -3.15 -19.66
N ARG A 129 -5.48 -3.21 -19.33
CA ARG A 129 -6.42 -2.08 -19.54
C ARG A 129 -6.20 -0.91 -18.56
N GLY A 130 -5.41 -1.14 -17.51
CA GLY A 130 -5.07 -0.14 -16.48
C GLY A 130 -6.27 0.46 -15.74
N ARG A 131 -5.97 1.39 -14.83
CA ARG A 131 -6.94 2.24 -14.13
C ARG A 131 -6.45 3.67 -14.07
N TYR A 132 -7.34 4.63 -14.33
CA TYR A 132 -7.00 6.03 -14.15
C TYR A 132 -6.97 6.38 -12.66
N ALA A 133 -5.87 6.95 -12.22
CA ALA A 133 -5.59 7.27 -10.83
C ALA A 133 -4.94 8.64 -10.69
N TYR A 134 -4.92 9.15 -9.47
CA TYR A 134 -4.41 10.46 -9.11
C TYR A 134 -3.39 10.32 -7.98
N VAL A 135 -2.33 11.10 -8.05
CA VAL A 135 -1.31 11.23 -6.99
C VAL A 135 -1.06 12.72 -6.74
N LEU A 136 -0.56 13.05 -5.56
CA LEU A 136 -0.05 14.39 -5.29
C LEU A 136 1.09 14.74 -6.24
N THR A 137 1.13 15.99 -6.71
CA THR A 137 2.35 16.51 -7.34
C THR A 137 3.46 16.63 -6.30
N ARG A 138 4.73 16.63 -6.72
CA ARG A 138 5.87 16.76 -5.81
C ARG A 138 5.80 18.06 -4.99
N ALA A 139 5.45 19.16 -5.66
CA ALA A 139 5.29 20.47 -5.05
C ALA A 139 4.18 20.46 -3.98
N ALA A 140 2.98 20.03 -4.37
CA ALA A 140 1.85 19.96 -3.45
C ALA A 140 2.12 19.04 -2.26
N ARG A 141 2.74 17.87 -2.48
CA ARG A 141 3.14 16.96 -1.39
C ARG A 141 4.03 17.67 -0.38
N SER A 142 5.09 18.34 -0.83
CA SER A 142 6.03 19.03 0.07
C SER A 142 5.37 20.19 0.83
N GLU A 143 4.42 20.88 0.21
CA GLU A 143 3.68 21.98 0.83
C GLU A 143 2.69 21.50 1.87
N ILE A 144 1.84 20.53 1.52
CA ILE A 144 0.83 19.99 2.43
C ILE A 144 1.52 19.26 3.60
N GLU A 145 2.64 18.57 3.36
CA GLU A 145 3.43 17.96 4.43
C GLU A 145 3.92 18.99 5.46
N ARG A 146 4.39 20.17 5.02
CA ARG A 146 4.76 21.26 5.95
C ARG A 146 3.58 21.83 6.71
N LEU A 147 2.38 21.85 6.12
CA LEU A 147 1.18 22.33 6.78
C LEU A 147 0.65 21.32 7.81
N ALA A 148 0.67 20.04 7.47
CA ALA A 148 0.20 18.96 8.33
C ALA A 148 1.18 18.64 9.47
N TRP A 149 2.48 18.80 9.22
CA TRP A 149 3.55 18.61 10.20
C TRP A 149 4.51 19.81 10.21
N PRO A 150 4.15 20.93 10.86
CA PRO A 150 4.98 22.14 10.91
C PRO A 150 6.36 21.92 11.54
N GLU A 151 6.43 21.00 12.51
CA GLU A 151 7.67 20.60 13.20
C GLU A 151 8.46 19.53 12.43
N GLY A 152 7.97 19.13 11.25
CA GLY A 152 8.47 18.00 10.48
C GLY A 152 7.80 16.69 10.88
N ARG A 153 7.76 15.75 9.93
CA ARG A 153 7.30 14.39 10.19
C ARG A 153 8.45 13.60 10.83
N SER A 154 8.25 13.09 12.04
CA SER A 154 9.22 12.26 12.75
C SER A 154 9.61 11.04 11.91
N ASP A 155 10.87 10.63 11.97
CA ASP A 155 11.41 9.41 11.37
C ASP A 155 11.15 9.24 9.87
N ARG A 156 11.90 9.96 9.03
CA ARG A 156 11.95 9.68 7.59
C ARG A 156 12.98 8.56 7.33
N PRO A 157 12.58 7.29 7.13
CA PRO A 157 13.51 6.27 6.68
C PRO A 157 13.97 6.59 5.26
N VAL A 158 15.03 5.90 4.86
CA VAL A 158 15.62 5.90 3.52
C VAL A 158 14.51 5.85 2.47
N ASP A 159 14.62 6.69 1.43
CA ASP A 159 13.69 6.90 0.32
C ASP A 159 13.41 5.58 -0.42
N THR A 160 12.61 4.71 0.20
CA THR A 160 12.36 3.37 -0.30
C THR A 160 11.28 3.53 -1.36
N PRO A 161 11.54 3.10 -2.60
CA PRO A 161 10.58 3.29 -3.67
C PRO A 161 9.24 2.63 -3.30
N ALA A 162 8.17 3.38 -3.46
CA ALA A 162 6.82 2.89 -3.26
C ALA A 162 6.53 1.71 -4.19
N SER A 163 5.63 0.80 -3.79
CA SER A 163 5.22 -0.27 -4.69
C SER A 163 4.64 0.27 -6.00
N ALA A 164 4.74 -0.54 -7.05
CA ALA A 164 4.20 -0.17 -8.35
C ALA A 164 2.71 0.23 -8.23
N PRO A 165 2.24 1.26 -8.96
CA PRO A 165 0.86 1.76 -8.81
C PRO A 165 -0.22 0.67 -8.94
N VAL A 166 -0.01 -0.34 -9.78
CA VAL A 166 -0.95 -1.46 -9.92
C VAL A 166 -1.12 -2.25 -8.62
N HIS A 167 -0.03 -2.43 -7.88
CA HIS A 167 0.00 -3.12 -6.59
C HIS A 167 -0.72 -2.30 -5.51
N GLN A 168 -0.37 -1.02 -5.39
CA GLN A 168 -1.04 -0.10 -4.46
C GLN A 168 -2.56 -0.05 -4.69
N LEU A 169 -2.99 0.06 -5.95
CA LEU A 169 -4.40 0.07 -6.27
C LEU A 169 -5.09 -1.28 -5.96
N ALA A 170 -4.38 -2.40 -6.04
CA ALA A 170 -4.94 -3.70 -5.66
C ALA A 170 -5.12 -3.82 -4.14
N THR A 171 -4.20 -3.27 -3.35
CA THR A 171 -4.35 -3.18 -1.89
C THR A 171 -5.51 -2.24 -1.52
N LEU A 172 -5.66 -1.12 -2.23
CA LEU A 172 -6.78 -0.21 -2.03
C LEU A 172 -8.14 -0.81 -2.44
N ASP A 173 -8.18 -1.80 -3.33
CA ASP A 173 -9.41 -2.55 -3.60
C ASP A 173 -9.87 -3.32 -2.34
N LEU A 174 -8.93 -3.81 -1.52
CA LEU A 174 -9.25 -4.43 -0.23
C LEU A 174 -9.80 -3.40 0.76
N LEU A 175 -9.19 -2.22 0.85
CA LEU A 175 -9.73 -1.11 1.66
C LEU A 175 -11.19 -0.81 1.26
N VAL A 176 -11.48 -0.74 -0.04
CA VAL A 176 -12.84 -0.53 -0.55
C VAL A 176 -13.78 -1.64 -0.09
N ALA A 177 -13.37 -2.91 -0.16
CA ALA A 177 -14.17 -4.03 0.29
C ALA A 177 -14.51 -3.91 1.78
N PHE A 178 -13.49 -3.66 2.62
CA PHE A 178 -13.66 -3.50 4.07
C PHE A 178 -14.57 -2.32 4.45
N LEU A 179 -14.39 -1.15 3.82
CA LEU A 179 -15.24 0.02 4.07
C LEU A 179 -16.70 -0.20 3.65
N ARG A 180 -16.95 -1.08 2.67
CA ARG A 180 -18.32 -1.41 2.23
C ARG A 180 -18.99 -2.43 3.15
N ALA A 181 -18.21 -3.32 3.75
CA ALA A 181 -18.70 -4.37 4.64
C ALA A 181 -18.90 -3.87 6.08
N GLY A 182 -18.30 -2.74 6.46
CA GLY A 182 -18.43 -2.18 7.80
C GLY A 182 -19.85 -1.74 8.16
N ASP A 183 -20.30 -2.13 9.35
CA ASP A 183 -21.55 -1.67 9.98
C ASP A 183 -21.26 -1.14 11.39
N PRO A 184 -21.22 0.21 11.55
CA PRO A 184 -21.00 0.84 12.85
C PRO A 184 -22.06 0.49 13.91
N ARG A 185 -23.28 0.10 13.53
CA ARG A 185 -24.38 -0.18 14.48
C ARG A 185 -24.14 -1.43 15.32
N ILE A 186 -23.42 -2.39 14.75
CA ILE A 186 -23.01 -3.63 15.42
C ILE A 186 -21.50 -3.65 15.71
N ALA A 187 -20.84 -2.50 15.53
CA ALA A 187 -19.41 -2.32 15.72
C ALA A 187 -18.57 -3.38 14.98
N GLU A 188 -18.93 -3.69 13.74
CA GLU A 188 -18.26 -4.69 12.92
C GLU A 188 -17.68 -4.06 11.66
N GLY A 189 -16.37 -4.15 11.45
CA GLY A 189 -15.70 -3.62 10.27
C GLY A 189 -14.29 -3.11 10.54
N LEU A 190 -13.76 -2.38 9.56
CA LEU A 190 -12.44 -1.78 9.64
C LEU A 190 -12.46 -0.62 10.64
N ALA A 191 -11.59 -0.62 11.63
CA ALA A 191 -11.40 0.50 12.55
C ALA A 191 -10.16 1.32 12.22
N ILE A 192 -9.11 0.67 11.70
CA ILE A 192 -7.82 1.28 11.39
C ILE A 192 -7.32 0.75 10.05
N TRP A 193 -6.71 1.61 9.24
CA TRP A 193 -5.99 1.21 8.04
C TRP A 193 -4.75 2.07 7.82
N ILE A 194 -3.59 1.47 8.03
CA ILE A 194 -2.30 2.09 7.82
C ILE A 194 -1.78 1.66 6.45
N PRO A 195 -1.66 2.57 5.45
CA PRO A 195 -1.19 2.22 4.11
C PRO A 195 0.32 1.87 4.08
N GLU A 196 0.75 1.16 3.04
CA GLU A 196 2.15 0.74 2.82
C GLU A 196 3.20 1.80 3.15
N ARG A 197 3.02 3.04 2.65
CA ARG A 197 3.98 4.12 2.87
C ARG A 197 4.08 4.46 4.36
N ALA A 198 2.94 4.60 5.03
CA ALA A 198 2.87 4.80 6.48
C ALA A 198 3.52 3.63 7.24
N CYS A 199 3.30 2.39 6.82
CA CYS A 199 3.97 1.23 7.40
C CYS A 199 5.50 1.28 7.24
N GLY A 200 6.00 1.73 6.10
CA GLY A 200 7.44 1.91 5.87
C GLY A 200 8.09 2.86 6.89
N TYR A 201 7.40 3.95 7.25
CA TYR A 201 7.80 4.86 8.32
C TYR A 201 7.78 4.13 9.68
N LEU A 202 6.66 3.50 10.03
CA LEU A 202 6.44 2.88 11.33
C LEU A 202 7.43 1.77 11.68
N PHE A 203 7.87 1.00 10.68
CA PHE A 203 8.79 -0.12 10.91
C PHE A 203 10.22 0.21 10.49
N GLY A 204 10.55 1.50 10.28
CA GLY A 204 11.90 1.96 9.94
C GLY A 204 12.46 1.30 8.67
N GLY A 205 11.59 0.93 7.72
CA GLY A 205 11.95 0.19 6.51
C GLY A 205 12.30 -1.31 6.72
N LEU A 206 12.35 -1.81 7.96
CA LEU A 206 12.64 -3.22 8.25
C LEU A 206 11.51 -4.14 7.79
N LEU A 207 10.28 -3.67 7.89
CA LEU A 207 9.08 -4.36 7.45
C LEU A 207 8.21 -3.38 6.67
N ARG A 208 7.57 -3.85 5.61
CA ARG A 208 6.68 -3.02 4.80
C ARG A 208 5.51 -3.86 4.31
N PRO A 209 4.51 -4.13 5.17
CA PRO A 209 3.25 -4.67 4.70
C PRO A 209 2.62 -3.72 3.68
N ASP A 210 1.79 -4.24 2.80
CA ASP A 210 0.99 -3.39 1.90
C ASP A 210 -0.03 -2.54 2.67
N ALA A 211 -0.51 -3.05 3.81
CA ALA A 211 -1.23 -2.28 4.80
C ALA A 211 -1.22 -2.98 6.18
N VAL A 212 -1.50 -2.23 7.24
CA VAL A 212 -1.91 -2.81 8.53
C VAL A 212 -3.36 -2.41 8.80
N ALA A 213 -4.22 -3.39 9.04
CA ALA A 213 -5.63 -3.18 9.35
C ALA A 213 -5.91 -3.51 10.81
N GLY A 214 -6.60 -2.62 11.52
CA GLY A 214 -7.30 -2.95 12.77
C GLY A 214 -8.76 -3.23 12.44
N ILE A 215 -9.23 -4.43 12.72
CA ILE A 215 -10.58 -4.88 12.40
C ILE A 215 -11.33 -5.14 13.71
N ARG A 216 -12.51 -4.55 13.84
CA ARG A 216 -13.40 -4.71 14.99
C ARG A 216 -14.55 -5.65 14.64
N VAL A 217 -14.92 -6.52 15.58
CA VAL A 217 -16.06 -7.43 15.52
C VAL A 217 -16.75 -7.41 16.87
N GLY A 218 -17.69 -6.48 17.05
CA GLY A 218 -18.38 -6.27 18.32
C GLY A 218 -17.43 -5.72 19.39
N ASP A 219 -17.18 -6.50 20.44
CA ASP A 219 -16.24 -6.22 21.52
C ASP A 219 -14.85 -6.83 21.28
N ARG A 220 -14.65 -7.52 20.15
CA ARG A 220 -13.39 -8.16 19.79
C ARG A 220 -12.69 -7.45 18.63
N ALA A 221 -11.39 -7.66 18.54
CA ALA A 221 -10.53 -7.05 17.53
C ALA A 221 -9.50 -8.04 16.96
N LEU A 222 -8.97 -7.66 15.81
CA LEU A 222 -7.87 -8.30 15.12
C LEU A 222 -6.97 -7.23 14.50
N THR A 223 -5.66 -7.36 14.70
CA THR A 223 -4.65 -6.65 13.91
C THR A 223 -4.18 -7.55 12.78
N LEU A 224 -4.35 -7.10 11.54
CA LEU A 224 -4.03 -7.84 10.33
C LEU A 224 -2.96 -7.09 9.54
N PHE A 225 -1.77 -7.67 9.43
CA PHE A 225 -0.77 -7.25 8.43
C PHE A 225 -1.21 -7.80 7.08
N VAL A 226 -1.50 -6.91 6.13
CA VAL A 226 -2.06 -7.25 4.83
C VAL A 226 -0.96 -7.30 3.78
N GLU A 227 -0.94 -8.39 3.01
CA GLU A 227 -0.06 -8.60 1.87
C GLU A 227 -0.89 -8.98 0.64
N ARG A 228 -1.00 -8.07 -0.33
CA ARG A 228 -1.75 -8.28 -1.57
C ARG A 228 -0.82 -8.89 -2.62
N ASP A 229 -0.79 -10.20 -2.73
CA ASP A 229 0.04 -10.88 -3.74
C ASP A 229 -0.62 -10.89 -5.13
N LEU A 230 0.02 -10.25 -6.12
CA LEU A 230 -0.40 -10.29 -7.53
C LEU A 230 0.21 -11.47 -8.32
N GLY A 231 0.83 -12.43 -7.63
CA GLY A 231 1.48 -13.61 -8.21
C GLY A 231 2.91 -13.35 -8.70
N THR A 232 3.53 -12.26 -8.26
CA THR A 232 4.82 -11.77 -8.76
C THR A 232 6.00 -12.22 -7.91
N GLU A 233 5.83 -12.34 -6.59
CA GLU A 233 6.91 -12.72 -5.68
C GLU A 233 7.11 -14.25 -5.65
N ARG A 234 8.35 -14.76 -5.71
CA ARG A 234 8.61 -16.22 -5.65
C ARG A 234 9.89 -16.52 -4.87
N GLY A 235 9.96 -17.76 -4.37
CA GLY A 235 11.19 -18.34 -3.82
C GLY A 235 11.75 -17.56 -2.65
N GLU A 236 13.02 -17.19 -2.76
CA GLU A 236 13.82 -16.56 -1.70
C GLU A 236 13.26 -15.22 -1.22
N ALA A 237 12.75 -14.39 -2.13
CA ALA A 237 12.16 -13.10 -1.76
C ALA A 237 10.98 -13.24 -0.80
N LEU A 238 10.13 -14.25 -1.02
CA LEU A 238 9.02 -14.57 -0.13
C LEU A 238 9.54 -15.14 1.20
N ALA A 239 10.54 -16.03 1.16
CA ALA A 239 11.14 -16.57 2.37
C ALA A 239 11.75 -15.49 3.26
N ASP A 240 12.47 -14.51 2.68
CA ASP A 240 13.01 -13.36 3.40
C ASP A 240 11.94 -12.49 4.02
N LYS A 241 10.84 -12.25 3.29
CA LYS A 241 9.68 -11.52 3.79
C LYS A 241 9.07 -12.21 5.01
N LEU A 242 8.90 -13.53 4.95
CA LEU A 242 8.40 -14.33 6.07
C LEU A 242 9.35 -14.32 7.28
N ARG A 243 10.66 -14.36 7.06
CA ARG A 243 11.65 -14.21 8.15
C ARG A 243 11.56 -12.85 8.84
N ARG A 244 11.39 -11.77 8.08
CA ARG A 244 11.19 -10.41 8.61
C ARG A 244 9.92 -10.33 9.46
N TYR A 245 8.81 -10.87 8.98
CA TYR A 245 7.57 -10.96 9.76
C TYR A 245 7.76 -11.70 11.08
N ARG A 246 8.44 -12.85 11.05
CA ARG A 246 8.73 -13.62 12.25
C ARG A 246 9.50 -12.81 13.29
N SER A 247 10.54 -12.09 12.85
CA SER A 247 11.35 -11.24 13.72
C SER A 247 10.56 -10.11 14.39
N ILE A 248 9.64 -9.49 13.65
CA ILE A 248 8.81 -8.40 14.18
C ILE A 248 7.71 -8.94 15.10
N ILE A 249 7.00 -9.99 14.69
CA ILE A 249 5.89 -10.55 15.46
C ILE A 249 6.38 -11.19 16.75
N SER A 250 7.58 -11.78 16.78
CA SER A 250 8.16 -12.29 18.02
C SER A 250 8.39 -11.22 19.09
N ARG A 251 8.46 -9.94 18.71
CA ARG A 251 8.61 -8.80 19.64
C ARG A 251 7.28 -8.23 20.10
N ILE A 252 6.26 -8.31 19.25
CA ILE A 252 4.91 -7.77 19.49
C ILE A 252 4.04 -8.77 20.29
N GLY A 253 4.28 -10.07 20.11
CA GLY A 253 3.41 -11.13 20.61
C GLY A 253 2.39 -11.57 19.56
N PRO A 254 2.02 -12.87 19.54
CA PRO A 254 1.14 -13.41 18.49
C PRO A 254 -0.36 -13.18 18.73
N ASP A 255 -0.74 -12.78 19.94
CA ASP A 255 -2.15 -12.68 20.34
C ASP A 255 -2.83 -11.51 19.63
N GLY A 256 -3.95 -11.80 18.96
CA GLY A 256 -4.69 -10.79 18.19
C GLY A 256 -3.99 -10.25 16.96
N VAL A 257 -2.83 -10.80 16.56
CA VAL A 257 -2.08 -10.38 15.36
C VAL A 257 -2.06 -11.49 14.33
N ARG A 258 -2.31 -11.16 13.06
CA ARG A 258 -2.21 -12.11 11.92
C ARG A 258 -1.45 -11.47 10.75
N VAL A 259 -0.77 -12.31 9.97
CA VAL A 259 -0.23 -11.91 8.65
C VAL A 259 -1.11 -12.53 7.58
N GLY A 260 -1.91 -11.70 6.91
CA GLY A 260 -2.87 -12.09 5.89
C GLY A 260 -2.34 -11.88 4.48
N PHE A 261 -2.14 -12.97 3.76
CA PHE A 261 -1.87 -12.94 2.32
C PHE A 261 -3.16 -13.02 1.52
N VAL A 262 -3.45 -11.99 0.74
CA VAL A 262 -4.57 -11.98 -0.20
C VAL A 262 -4.05 -12.30 -1.59
N VAL A 263 -4.41 -13.47 -2.09
CA VAL A 263 -3.79 -14.11 -3.27
C VAL A 263 -4.80 -14.30 -4.42
N PRO A 264 -4.36 -14.51 -5.67
CA PRO A 264 -5.29 -14.67 -6.80
C PRO A 264 -5.96 -16.04 -6.86
N SER A 265 -5.48 -17.06 -6.13
CA SER A 265 -6.08 -18.40 -6.20
C SER A 265 -5.78 -19.26 -4.96
N PRO A 266 -6.62 -20.29 -4.68
CA PRO A 266 -6.39 -21.24 -3.59
C PRO A 266 -5.05 -21.98 -3.71
N ARG A 267 -4.62 -22.30 -4.94
CA ARG A 267 -3.32 -22.96 -5.18
C ARG A 267 -2.17 -22.10 -4.68
N ARG A 268 -2.26 -20.78 -4.89
CA ARG A 268 -1.25 -19.83 -4.43
C ARG A 268 -1.27 -19.69 -2.91
N ALA A 269 -2.45 -19.66 -2.29
CA ALA A 269 -2.58 -19.64 -0.83
C ALA A 269 -1.84 -20.83 -0.18
N ARG A 270 -2.10 -22.05 -0.66
CA ARG A 270 -1.42 -23.26 -0.18
C ARG A 270 0.09 -23.18 -0.37
N ALA A 271 0.57 -22.74 -1.53
CA ALA A 271 2.00 -22.63 -1.79
C ALA A 271 2.72 -21.66 -0.84
N ILE A 272 2.08 -20.54 -0.44
CA ILE A 272 2.63 -19.61 0.54
C ILE A 272 2.68 -20.24 1.93
N LEU A 273 1.59 -20.90 2.35
CA LEU A 273 1.48 -21.56 3.65
C LEU A 273 2.44 -22.75 3.78
N ASP A 274 2.59 -23.57 2.73
CA ASP A 274 3.55 -24.67 2.67
C ASP A 274 5.00 -24.14 2.82
N MET A 275 5.30 -22.99 2.20
CA MET A 275 6.61 -22.35 2.35
C MET A 275 6.82 -21.84 3.77
N ALA A 276 5.81 -21.19 4.35
CA ALA A 276 5.86 -20.73 5.74
C ALA A 276 6.05 -21.90 6.72
N GLY A 277 5.34 -23.01 6.52
CA GLY A 277 5.46 -24.23 7.32
C GLY A 277 6.88 -24.80 7.33
N ARG A 278 7.61 -24.73 6.20
CA ARG A 278 9.02 -25.15 6.11
C ARG A 278 9.98 -24.23 6.85
N LEU A 279 9.64 -22.95 7.02
CA LEU A 279 10.46 -21.98 7.77
C LEU A 279 10.29 -22.10 9.29
N GLY A 280 9.37 -22.95 9.75
CA GLY A 280 9.09 -23.23 11.16
C GLY A 280 7.93 -22.41 11.72
N ARG A 281 7.49 -22.77 12.93
CA ARG A 281 6.41 -22.07 13.65
C ARG A 281 6.87 -20.67 14.09
N GLY A 282 5.93 -19.73 14.19
CA GLY A 282 6.18 -18.43 14.83
C GLY A 282 5.49 -17.22 14.18
N VAL A 283 4.96 -17.35 12.97
CA VAL A 283 4.10 -16.31 12.35
C VAL A 283 2.70 -16.87 12.23
N PRO A 284 1.67 -16.25 12.84
CA PRO A 284 0.29 -16.67 12.68
C PRO A 284 -0.21 -16.20 11.30
N LEU A 285 0.21 -16.93 10.28
CA LEU A 285 -0.01 -16.63 8.87
C LEU A 285 -1.33 -17.23 8.40
N ILE A 286 -2.08 -16.45 7.64
CA ILE A 286 -3.33 -16.86 7.01
C ILE A 286 -3.35 -16.38 5.56
N ALA A 287 -4.08 -17.05 4.69
CA ALA A 287 -4.23 -16.65 3.30
C ALA A 287 -5.68 -16.77 2.82
N ALA A 288 -6.13 -15.80 2.04
CA ALA A 288 -7.47 -15.79 1.45
C ALA A 288 -7.41 -15.44 -0.04
N VAL A 289 -8.40 -15.89 -0.79
CA VAL A 289 -8.52 -15.56 -2.22
C VAL A 289 -9.07 -14.15 -2.35
N ALA A 290 -8.47 -13.36 -3.24
CA ALA A 290 -8.82 -11.96 -3.43
C ALA A 290 -10.30 -11.76 -3.77
N GLU A 291 -10.86 -12.61 -4.64
CA GLU A 291 -12.27 -12.55 -5.01
C GLU A 291 -13.20 -12.72 -3.80
N ASP A 292 -12.91 -13.69 -2.92
CA ASP A 292 -13.70 -13.94 -1.70
C ASP A 292 -13.61 -12.76 -0.73
N VAL A 293 -12.41 -12.21 -0.53
CA VAL A 293 -12.17 -11.05 0.36
C VAL A 293 -12.82 -9.78 -0.21
N GLU A 294 -12.80 -9.59 -1.52
CA GLU A 294 -13.45 -8.44 -2.17
C GLU A 294 -14.99 -8.53 -2.08
N ALA A 295 -15.55 -9.74 -2.01
CA ALA A 295 -16.99 -9.99 -1.89
C ALA A 295 -17.51 -9.84 -0.44
N ASP A 296 -16.86 -10.50 0.52
CA ASP A 296 -17.15 -10.38 1.96
C ASP A 296 -15.85 -10.48 2.76
N PRO A 297 -15.17 -9.37 3.04
CA PRO A 297 -13.86 -9.41 3.71
C PRO A 297 -13.93 -9.93 5.14
N LEU A 298 -15.10 -9.83 5.80
CA LEU A 298 -15.30 -10.25 7.18
C LEU A 298 -15.68 -11.74 7.29
N GLY A 299 -16.41 -12.25 6.30
CA GLY A 299 -16.81 -13.65 6.20
C GLY A 299 -15.92 -14.54 5.33
N ALA A 300 -15.03 -13.96 4.52
CA ALA A 300 -14.11 -14.71 3.65
C ALA A 300 -13.34 -15.78 4.44
N GLY A 301 -13.16 -16.95 3.83
CA GLY A 301 -12.47 -18.08 4.45
C GLY A 301 -10.95 -17.94 4.36
N TRP A 302 -10.33 -17.40 5.41
CA TRP A 302 -8.88 -17.32 5.57
C TRP A 302 -8.31 -18.67 5.99
N PHE A 303 -7.51 -19.29 5.11
CA PHE A 303 -6.87 -20.57 5.32
C PHE A 303 -5.57 -20.43 6.12
N ASP A 304 -5.39 -21.21 7.18
CA ASP A 304 -4.19 -21.21 8.04
C ASP A 304 -3.21 -22.37 7.74
N GLY A 305 -3.53 -23.22 6.75
CA GLY A 305 -2.80 -24.45 6.44
C GLY A 305 -3.58 -25.72 6.81
N GLU A 306 -4.57 -25.59 7.70
CA GLU A 306 -5.40 -26.71 8.16
C GLU A 306 -6.90 -26.44 7.94
N ARG A 307 -7.36 -25.24 8.30
CA ARG A 307 -8.77 -24.85 8.32
C ARG A 307 -8.97 -23.46 7.75
N HIS A 308 -10.19 -23.21 7.30
CA HIS A 308 -10.65 -21.88 6.92
C HIS A 308 -11.33 -21.21 8.11
N HIS A 309 -11.00 -19.94 8.33
CA HIS A 309 -11.57 -19.10 9.37
C HIS A 309 -12.05 -17.79 8.77
N SER A 310 -13.19 -17.29 9.23
CA SER A 310 -13.60 -15.92 8.97
C SER A 310 -12.84 -14.94 9.87
N ILE A 311 -12.78 -13.66 9.51
CA ILE A 311 -12.23 -12.63 10.40
C ILE A 311 -13.00 -12.57 11.72
N ARG A 312 -14.32 -12.83 11.69
CA ARG A 312 -15.19 -12.92 12.89
C ARG A 312 -14.73 -13.98 13.89
N GLN A 313 -14.16 -15.08 13.40
CA GLN A 313 -13.59 -16.15 14.23
C GLN A 313 -12.18 -15.82 14.70
N LEU A 314 -11.40 -15.11 13.88
CA LEU A 314 -10.02 -14.74 14.18
C LEU A 314 -9.90 -13.56 15.16
N ALA A 315 -10.91 -12.69 15.22
CA ALA A 315 -11.00 -11.60 16.20
C ALA A 315 -11.18 -12.17 17.61
N THR A 316 -10.12 -12.11 18.40
CA THR A 316 -10.00 -12.84 19.67
C THR A 316 -9.58 -11.96 20.85
N VAL A 317 -8.99 -10.79 20.58
CA VAL A 317 -8.59 -9.84 21.62
C VAL A 317 -9.70 -8.82 21.86
N LEU A 318 -9.79 -8.26 23.07
CA LEU A 318 -10.74 -7.18 23.35
C LEU A 318 -10.43 -5.96 22.48
N ALA A 319 -11.46 -5.43 21.83
CA ALA A 319 -11.36 -4.20 21.06
C ALA A 319 -11.18 -3.00 22.01
N PRO A 320 -10.24 -2.08 21.72
CA PRO A 320 -10.18 -0.81 22.42
C PRO A 320 -11.53 -0.06 22.33
N PRO A 321 -11.97 0.62 23.40
CA PRO A 321 -13.27 1.28 23.44
C PRO A 321 -13.37 2.45 22.45
N ASP A 322 -12.24 3.04 22.06
CA ASP A 322 -12.11 4.15 21.13
C ASP A 322 -12.07 3.72 19.65
N TRP A 323 -12.00 2.42 19.36
CA TRP A 323 -12.05 1.93 17.98
C TRP A 323 -13.45 2.11 17.39
N GLN A 324 -13.60 3.15 16.57
CA GLN A 324 -14.78 3.39 15.75
C GLN A 324 -14.66 2.64 14.43
N VAL A 325 -15.74 2.01 13.99
CA VAL A 325 -15.79 1.37 12.67
C VAL A 325 -15.86 2.45 11.59
N LEU A 326 -14.87 2.45 10.71
CA LEU A 326 -14.81 3.22 9.49
C LEU A 326 -15.83 2.66 8.48
N ALA A 327 -16.63 3.55 7.91
CA ALA A 327 -17.58 3.24 6.88
C ALA A 327 -17.37 4.15 5.65
N ARG A 328 -18.33 4.12 4.72
CA ARG A 328 -18.38 5.10 3.62
C ARG A 328 -18.37 6.52 4.18
N ASP A 329 -17.78 7.42 3.43
CA ASP A 329 -17.65 8.83 3.77
C ASP A 329 -16.84 9.10 5.07
N CYS A 330 -16.01 8.15 5.52
CA CYS A 330 -15.22 8.30 6.74
C CYS A 330 -14.34 9.56 6.75
N LEU A 331 -13.80 10.00 5.61
CA LEU A 331 -13.01 11.23 5.54
C LEU A 331 -13.85 12.51 5.61
N GLN A 332 -15.17 12.45 5.82
CA GLN A 332 -15.94 13.64 6.18
C GLN A 332 -15.68 14.05 7.64
N ASP A 333 -15.30 13.11 8.49
CA ASP A 333 -14.87 13.37 9.86
C ASP A 333 -13.34 13.48 9.93
N PRO A 334 -12.78 14.64 10.34
CA PRO A 334 -11.34 14.80 10.52
C PRO A 334 -10.73 13.74 11.46
N ALA A 335 -11.46 13.26 12.47
CA ALA A 335 -10.94 12.27 13.41
C ALA A 335 -10.65 10.91 12.74
N SER A 336 -11.35 10.60 11.64
CA SER A 336 -11.11 9.38 10.88
C SER A 336 -9.78 9.39 10.11
N LEU A 337 -9.16 10.55 9.88
CA LEU A 337 -7.84 10.63 9.25
C LEU A 337 -6.77 9.96 10.12
N ASP A 338 -6.86 10.13 11.44
CA ASP A 338 -5.91 9.56 12.39
C ASP A 338 -5.97 8.03 12.40
N ALA A 339 -7.09 7.44 12.01
CA ALA A 339 -7.26 6.00 11.85
C ALA A 339 -6.78 5.47 10.48
N LEU A 340 -6.46 6.37 9.55
CA LEU A 340 -6.14 6.05 8.15
C LEU A 340 -4.69 6.40 7.75
N ASP A 341 -3.83 6.73 8.71
CA ASP A 341 -2.42 7.02 8.51
C ASP A 341 -1.51 6.43 9.60
N ASP A 342 -0.25 6.88 9.65
CA ASP A 342 0.76 6.44 10.61
C ASP A 342 0.41 6.77 12.06
N ARG A 343 -0.41 7.80 12.33
CA ARG A 343 -0.85 8.13 13.69
C ARG A 343 -1.70 7.01 14.29
N ALA A 344 -2.36 6.22 13.45
CA ALA A 344 -3.17 5.07 13.87
C ALA A 344 -2.34 3.97 14.55
N ALA A 345 -1.01 3.96 14.38
CA ALA A 345 -0.15 3.00 15.07
C ALA A 345 -0.29 3.08 16.60
N LYS A 346 -0.54 4.28 17.16
CA LYS A 346 -0.80 4.49 18.59
C LYS A 346 -2.10 3.83 19.07
N LEU A 347 -3.03 3.64 18.13
CA LEU A 347 -4.34 3.03 18.36
C LEU A 347 -4.29 1.50 18.28
N LEU A 348 -3.23 0.91 17.71
CA LEU A 348 -3.05 -0.55 17.65
C LEU A 348 -2.33 -1.04 18.91
N PRO A 349 -3.02 -1.70 19.87
CA PRO A 349 -2.38 -2.16 21.11
C PRO A 349 -1.19 -3.09 20.83
N ALA A 350 -1.31 -3.93 19.80
CA ALA A 350 -0.25 -4.83 19.37
C ALA A 350 1.02 -4.10 18.91
N LEU A 351 0.93 -2.88 18.37
CA LEU A 351 2.13 -2.17 17.90
C LEU A 351 2.80 -1.33 18.99
N ARG A 352 2.26 -1.33 20.21
CA ARG A 352 2.92 -0.70 21.37
C ARG A 352 4.08 -1.61 21.81
N ILE A 353 5.22 -1.48 21.14
CA ILE A 353 6.47 -2.07 21.61
C ILE A 353 6.76 -1.38 22.95
N ASN A 354 6.70 -2.12 24.05
CA ASN A 354 7.19 -1.60 25.33
C ASN A 354 8.67 -1.26 25.14
N PRO A 355 9.08 -0.01 25.40
CA PRO A 355 10.50 0.30 25.48
C PRO A 355 11.03 -0.37 26.75
N ASP A 356 11.65 -1.54 26.59
CA ASP A 356 12.48 -2.15 27.64
C ASP A 356 13.77 -1.34 27.83
#